data_AF-A0A497KXW0-F1
#
_entry.id   AF-A0A497KXW0-F1
#
_cell.length_a   1.000
_cell.length_b   1.000
_cell.length_c   1.000
_cell.angle_alpha   90.00
_cell.angle_beta   90.00
_cell.angle_gamma   90.00
#
_symmetry.space_group_name_H-M   'P 1'
#
loop_
_entity.id
_entity.type
_entity.pdbx_description
1 polymer ?
#
loop_
_entity_poly.entity_id
_entity_poly.type
_entity_poly.pdbx_seq_one_letter_code
_entity_poly.pdbx_strand_id
1 'polypeptide(L)' 'MSLKSQRRLAASILNVGVNRVWIDPERIEDVDVAITREEIKKLIHEGVIKA' A
#
# COMPACT_ATOMS: atom_id res chain seq x y z
N MET A 1 -7.45 -11.81 -4.14
CA MET A 1 -7.36 -10.63 -5.02
C MET A 1 -5.89 -10.24 -5.21
N SER A 2 -5.55 -9.42 -6.21
CA SER A 2 -4.15 -9.08 -6.53
C SER A 2 -3.82 -7.65 -6.06
N LEU A 3 -3.04 -7.51 -4.99
CA LEU A 3 -2.54 -6.24 -4.44
C LEU A 3 -1.58 -5.46 -5.38
N LYS A 4 -1.42 -5.87 -6.65
CA LYS A 4 -0.50 -5.24 -7.62
C LYS A 4 -0.86 -3.78 -7.90
N SER A 5 -2.13 -3.40 -7.80
CA SER A 5 -2.57 -2.02 -8.06
C SER A 5 -2.26 -1.12 -6.87
N GLN A 6 -2.60 -1.57 -5.66
CA GLN A 6 -2.31 -0.89 -4.40
C GLN A 6 -0.82 -0.73 -4.19
N ARG A 7 -0.03 -1.76 -4.46
CA ARG A 7 1.44 -1.69 -4.37
C ARG A 7 2.04 -0.69 -5.36
N ARG A 8 1.47 -0.56 -6.56
CA ARG A 8 1.89 0.48 -7.53
C ARG A 8 1.49 1.87 -7.07
N LEU A 9 0.30 2.04 -6.49
CA LEU A 9 -0.17 3.31 -5.96
C LEU A 9 0.70 3.77 -4.79
N ALA A 10 0.97 2.86 -3.84
CA ALA A 10 1.86 3.07 -2.72
C ALA A 10 3.27 3.46 -3.18
N ALA A 11 3.82 2.74 -4.16
CA ALA A 11 5.14 3.05 -4.72
C ALA A 11 5.19 4.47 -5.32
N SER A 12 4.14 4.88 -6.04
CA SER A 12 4.03 6.23 -6.60
C SER A 12 3.89 7.31 -5.51
N ILE A 13 3.18 7.02 -4.41
CA ILE A 13 3.01 7.95 -3.28
C ILE A 13 4.32 8.10 -2.49
N LEU A 14 5.01 6.98 -2.23
CA LEU A 14 6.27 6.93 -1.49
C LEU A 14 7.49 7.30 -2.34
N ASN A 15 7.30 7.49 -3.65
CA ASN A 15 8.36 7.76 -4.62
C ASN A 15 9.49 6.72 -4.59
N VAL A 16 9.12 5.44 -4.54
CA VAL A 16 10.05 4.29 -4.55
C VAL A 16 9.69 3.28 -5.64
N GLY A 17 10.58 2.32 -5.89
CA GLY A 17 10.28 1.19 -6.76
C GLY A 17 9.21 0.27 -6.15
N VAL A 18 8.35 -0.31 -7.00
CA VAL A 18 7.25 -1.22 -6.58
C VAL A 18 7.74 -2.43 -5.78
N ASN A 19 8.98 -2.88 -6.01
CA ASN A 19 9.61 -3.99 -5.29
C ASN A 19 10.10 -3.62 -3.89
N ARG A 20 10.19 -2.32 -3.57
CA ARG A 20 10.58 -1.82 -2.23
C ARG A 20 9.39 -1.68 -1.29
N VAL A 21 8.16 -1.65 -1.84
CA VAL A 21 6.96 -1.53 -1.04
C VAL A 21 6.72 -2.81 -0.26
N TRP A 22 6.84 -2.70 1.05
CA TRP A 22 6.46 -3.72 2.02
C TRP A 22 5.03 -3.45 2.50
N ILE A 23 4.25 -4.53 2.65
CA ILE A 23 2.87 -4.51 3.12
C ILE A 23 2.78 -5.46 4.30
N ASP A 24 2.10 -5.02 5.36
CA ASP A 24 1.89 -5.83 6.55
C ASP A 24 0.99 -7.05 6.24
N PRO A 25 1.48 -8.29 6.46
CA PRO A 25 0.69 -9.49 6.22
C PRO A 25 -0.56 -9.61 7.09
N GLU A 26 -0.57 -9.02 8.29
CA GLU A 26 -1.72 -9.07 9.20
C GLU A 26 -2.84 -8.12 8.79
N ARG A 27 -2.51 -7.11 7.97
CA ARG A 27 -3.44 -6.06 7.52
C ARG A 27 -3.66 -6.10 6.01
N ILE A 28 -3.41 -7.25 5.37
CA ILE A 28 -3.59 -7.42 3.91
C ILE A 28 -5.04 -7.12 3.49
N GLU A 29 -6.02 -7.50 4.29
CA GLU A 29 -7.43 -7.26 3.99
C GLU A 29 -7.75 -5.78 3.90
N ASP A 30 -7.23 -4.96 4.82
CA ASP A 30 -7.41 -3.49 4.79
C ASP A 30 -6.83 -2.88 3.51
N VAL A 31 -5.67 -3.37 3.08
CA VAL A 31 -5.01 -2.91 1.85
C VAL A 31 -5.79 -3.38 0.62
N ASP A 32 -6.40 -4.56 0.66
CA ASP A 32 -7.21 -5.07 -0.45
C ASP A 32 -8.49 -4.24 -0.65
N VAL A 33 -9.11 -3.80 0.45
CA VAL A 33 -10.32 -2.95 0.44
C VAL A 33 -10.00 -1.49 0.09
N ALA A 34 -8.75 -1.04 0.25
CA ALA A 34 -8.33 0.30 -0.12
C ALA A 34 -8.26 0.49 -1.65
N ILE A 35 -9.18 1.29 -2.19
CA ILE A 35 -9.31 1.58 -3.63
C ILE A 35 -8.74 2.97 -3.94
N THR A 36 -8.85 3.92 -3.02
CA THR A 36 -8.51 5.32 -3.24
C THR A 36 -7.08 5.66 -2.83
N ARG A 37 -6.54 6.75 -3.39
CA ARG A 37 -5.22 7.28 -3.01
C ARG A 37 -5.16 7.74 -1.56
N GLU A 38 -6.27 8.20 -1.01
CA GLU A 38 -6.35 8.67 0.37
C GLU A 38 -6.30 7.52 1.36
N GLU A 39 -6.99 6.41 1.08
CA GLU A 39 -6.92 5.19 1.90
C GLU A 39 -5.49 4.62 1.91
N ILE A 40 -4.83 4.54 0.75
CA ILE A 40 -3.43 4.10 0.69
C ILE A 40 -2.51 5.05 1.47
N LYS A 41 -2.74 6.38 1.43
CA LYS A 41 -1.99 7.33 2.28
C LYS A 41 -2.21 7.10 3.78
N LYS A 42 -3.43 6.79 4.21
CA LYS A 42 -3.72 6.45 5.61
C LYS A 42 -2.97 5.19 6.04
N LEU A 43 -3.01 4.15 5.22
CA LEU A 43 -2.29 2.89 5.50
C LEU A 43 -0.77 3.08 5.53
N ILE A 44 -0.23 3.98 4.72
CA ILE A 44 1.18 4.39 4.82
C ILE A 44 1.44 5.10 6.16
N HIS A 45 0.58 6.03 6.55
CA HIS A 45 0.72 6.78 7.79
C HIS A 45 0.60 5.88 9.03
N GLU A 46 -0.26 4.85 8.98
CA GLU A 46 -0.41 3.83 10.02
C GLU A 46 0.74 2.80 10.05
N GLY A 47 1.67 2.85 9.07
CA GLY A 47 2.81 1.95 9.00
C GLY A 47 2.51 0.57 8.41
N VAL A 48 1.27 0.35 7.93
CA VAL A 48 0.84 -0.87 7.24
C VAL A 48 1.57 -1.02 5.90
N ILE A 49 1.78 0.10 5.21
CA ILE A 49 2.52 0.17 3.95
C ILE A 49 3.79 1.00 4.14
N LYS A 50 4.95 0.45 3.79
CA LYS A 50 6.26 1.11 3.95
C LYS A 50 7.20 0.76 2.78
N ALA A 51 8.31 1.48 2.67
CA ALA A 51 9.27 1.40 1.56
C ALA A 51 10.73 1.32 2.02
#